data_AF-A0A962B3N7-F1
#
_entry.id   AF-A0A962B3N7-F1
#
_cell.length_a   1.000
_cell.length_b   1.000
_cell.length_c   1.000
_cell.angle_alpha   90.00
_cell.angle_beta   90.00
_cell.angle_gamma   90.00
#
_symmetry.space_group_name_H-M   'P 1'
#
loop_
_entity.id
_entity.type
_entity.pdbx_description
1 polymer ?
#
loop_
_entity_poly.entity_id
_entity_poly.type
_entity_poly.pdbx_seq_one_letter_code
_entity_poly.pdbx_strand_id
1 'polypeptide(L)'
;DDHVEIGYLPIRATDEGRRVCAWPERFYQWHREGFELPSGGVLLAEGGPGAAFENQAFRYGPAAVGLQFHAEITFAQVHRWTGMSRHRLVLKGARPRHEHIHGHFHHAPHVHAWLDAFLSRWLEGRLDQAEPASSASAGVPEPR
;
A
#
# COMPACT_ATOMS: atom_id res chain seq x y z
N ASP A 1 -12.23 -2.33 -20.08
CA ASP A 1 -13.21 -2.24 -18.98
C ASP A 1 -13.04 -0.95 -18.20
N ASP A 2 -14.14 -0.23 -17.96
CA ASP A 2 -14.19 1.06 -17.24
C ASP A 2 -14.07 0.94 -15.70
N HIS A 3 -13.34 -0.05 -15.18
CA HIS A 3 -13.21 -0.26 -13.74
C HIS A 3 -12.24 0.75 -13.12
N VAL A 4 -12.53 1.20 -11.90
CA VAL A 4 -11.67 2.12 -11.14
C VAL A 4 -11.33 1.54 -9.78
N GLU A 5 -10.17 1.91 -9.26
CA GLU A 5 -9.80 1.60 -7.88
C GLU A 5 -9.79 2.90 -7.09
N ILE A 6 -10.87 3.11 -6.32
CA ILE A 6 -11.10 4.35 -5.55
C ILE A 6 -11.58 3.97 -4.13
N GLY A 7 -10.70 4.17 -3.13
CA GLY A 7 -10.95 3.82 -1.72
C GLY A 7 -9.85 2.94 -1.10
N TYR A 8 -10.05 2.48 0.13
CA TYR A 8 -9.13 1.52 0.77
C TYR A 8 -9.39 0.11 0.27
N LEU A 9 -8.55 -0.36 -0.65
CA LEU A 9 -8.71 -1.65 -1.33
C LEU A 9 -7.62 -2.64 -0.92
N PRO A 10 -7.92 -3.96 -0.94
CA PRO A 10 -6.96 -4.97 -0.54
C PRO A 10 -5.81 -5.06 -1.55
N ILE A 11 -4.59 -5.21 -1.04
CA ILE A 11 -3.43 -5.59 -1.84
C ILE A 11 -2.74 -6.79 -1.18
N ARG A 12 -1.95 -7.52 -1.96
CA ARG A 12 -1.15 -8.65 -1.48
C ARG A 12 0.31 -8.38 -1.79
N ALA A 13 1.17 -8.39 -0.78
CA ALA A 13 2.61 -8.38 -1.02
C ALA A 13 3.03 -9.71 -1.69
N THR A 14 3.99 -9.64 -2.61
CA THR A 14 4.67 -10.83 -3.15
C THR A 14 5.69 -11.34 -2.12
N ASP A 15 6.36 -12.46 -2.42
CA ASP A 15 7.51 -12.91 -1.60
C ASP A 15 8.61 -11.85 -1.54
N GLU A 16 8.87 -11.17 -2.67
CA GLU A 16 9.84 -10.08 -2.74
C GLU A 16 9.40 -8.86 -1.93
N GLY A 17 8.11 -8.50 -1.99
CA GLY A 17 7.56 -7.43 -1.16
C GLY A 17 7.71 -7.71 0.34
N ARG A 18 7.39 -8.93 0.77
CA ARG A 18 7.51 -9.36 2.18
C ARG A 18 8.95 -9.33 2.69
N ARG A 19 9.95 -9.47 1.81
CA ARG A 19 11.35 -9.29 2.18
C ARG A 19 11.72 -7.84 2.45
N VAL A 20 10.99 -6.86 1.90
CA VAL A 20 11.27 -5.45 2.17
C VAL A 20 10.84 -5.08 3.59
N CYS A 21 9.57 -5.27 3.91
CA CYS A 21 9.01 -5.02 5.24
C CYS A 21 7.66 -5.72 5.40
N ALA A 22 7.06 -5.65 6.59
CA ALA A 22 5.68 -6.11 6.82
C ALA A 22 4.65 -5.18 6.16
N TRP A 23 3.86 -5.70 5.20
CA TRP A 23 2.86 -4.93 4.46
C TRP A 23 1.48 -4.94 5.14
N PRO A 24 0.77 -3.80 5.19
CA PRO A 24 -0.63 -3.76 5.59
C PRO A 24 -1.51 -4.34 4.48
N GLU A 25 -2.71 -4.79 4.86
CA GLU A 25 -3.61 -5.48 3.93
C GLU A 25 -4.28 -4.56 2.92
N ARG A 26 -4.37 -3.25 3.20
CA ARG A 26 -5.14 -2.28 2.41
C ARG A 26 -4.43 -0.96 2.27
N PHE A 27 -4.48 -0.40 1.07
CA PHE A 27 -3.97 0.93 0.74
C PHE A 27 -5.03 1.79 0.07
N TYR A 28 -4.85 3.10 0.13
CA TYR A 28 -5.78 4.03 -0.48
C TYR A 28 -5.51 4.17 -1.98
N GLN A 29 -6.50 3.82 -2.78
CA GLN A 29 -6.46 3.90 -4.24
C GLN A 29 -7.25 5.10 -4.74
N TRP A 30 -6.77 5.70 -5.83
CA TRP A 30 -7.50 6.75 -6.56
C TRP A 30 -7.10 6.80 -8.04
N HIS A 31 -7.31 5.72 -8.80
CA HIS A 31 -6.88 5.63 -10.20
C HIS A 31 -7.87 4.85 -11.09
N ARG A 32 -7.66 4.96 -12.41
CA ARG A 32 -8.44 4.28 -13.46
C ARG A 32 -7.56 3.50 -14.44
N GLU A 33 -6.26 3.56 -14.25
CA GLU A 33 -5.26 2.94 -15.11
C GLU A 33 -4.30 2.17 -14.21
N GLY A 34 -3.78 1.06 -14.73
CA GLY A 34 -2.71 0.30 -14.10
C GLY A 34 -1.43 0.43 -14.91
N PHE A 35 -0.44 -0.38 -14.55
CA PHE A 35 0.80 -0.49 -15.31
C PHE A 35 1.17 -1.96 -15.56
N GLU A 36 1.97 -2.18 -16.60
CA GLU A 36 2.68 -3.43 -16.81
C GLU A 36 4.03 -3.38 -16.08
N LEU A 37 4.46 -4.50 -15.51
CA LEU A 37 5.76 -4.59 -14.88
C LEU A 37 6.85 -4.36 -15.94
N PRO A 38 7.71 -3.34 -15.81
CA PRO A 38 8.79 -3.12 -16.77
C PRO A 38 9.74 -4.31 -16.80
N SER A 39 10.33 -4.60 -17.97
CA SER A 39 11.33 -5.66 -18.12
C SER A 39 12.48 -5.46 -17.13
N GLY A 40 12.78 -6.47 -16.31
CA GLY A 40 13.80 -6.38 -15.24
C GLY A 40 13.31 -5.76 -13.94
N GLY A 41 12.04 -5.34 -13.87
CA GLY A 41 11.37 -4.96 -12.63
C GLY A 41 11.06 -6.17 -11.75
N VAL A 42 11.05 -5.94 -10.44
CA VAL A 42 10.66 -6.94 -9.43
C VAL A 42 9.35 -6.50 -8.80
N LEU A 43 8.30 -7.30 -8.98
CA LEU A 43 6.99 -7.01 -8.42
C LEU A 43 7.02 -7.18 -6.89
N LEU A 44 6.60 -6.15 -6.18
CA LEU A 44 6.56 -6.11 -4.71
C LEU A 44 5.15 -6.34 -4.16
N ALA A 45 4.12 -5.85 -4.85
CA ALA A 45 2.75 -6.07 -4.45
C ALA A 45 1.83 -6.16 -5.66
N GLU A 46 0.77 -6.94 -5.48
CA GLU A 46 -0.29 -7.17 -6.45
C GLU A 46 -1.68 -6.85 -5.86
N GLY A 47 -2.66 -6.70 -6.73
CA GLY A 47 -4.06 -6.48 -6.36
C GLY A 47 -4.60 -7.64 -5.51
N GLY A 48 -5.37 -7.30 -4.48
CA GLY A 48 -6.06 -8.30 -3.65
C GLY A 48 -7.31 -8.88 -4.33
N PRO A 49 -8.12 -9.66 -3.60
CA PRO A 49 -9.36 -10.24 -4.14
C PRO A 49 -10.28 -9.18 -4.75
N GLY A 50 -10.65 -9.39 -6.02
CA GLY A 50 -11.54 -8.49 -6.76
C GLY A 50 -10.87 -7.19 -7.24
N ALA A 51 -9.54 -7.10 -7.20
CA ALA A 51 -8.81 -5.99 -7.81
C ALA A 51 -9.02 -5.93 -9.32
N ALA A 52 -9.07 -4.72 -9.85
CA ALA A 52 -9.14 -4.47 -11.30
C ALA A 52 -7.75 -4.41 -11.94
N PHE A 53 -6.72 -4.08 -11.14
CA PHE A 53 -5.35 -3.94 -11.61
C PHE A 53 -4.43 -4.87 -10.81
N GLU A 54 -3.73 -5.76 -11.53
CA GLU A 54 -2.86 -6.77 -10.94
C GLU A 54 -1.62 -6.13 -10.31
N ASN A 55 -0.87 -5.29 -11.03
CA ASN A 55 0.38 -4.74 -10.52
C ASN A 55 0.13 -3.52 -9.63
N GLN A 56 0.63 -3.54 -8.38
CA GLN A 56 0.38 -2.48 -7.39
C GLN A 56 1.66 -1.81 -6.89
N ALA A 57 2.77 -2.53 -6.84
CA ALA A 57 4.08 -1.95 -6.53
C ALA A 57 5.21 -2.76 -7.16
N PHE A 58 6.28 -2.09 -7.59
CA PHE A 58 7.50 -2.74 -8.06
C PHE A 58 8.75 -1.96 -7.66
N ARG A 59 9.90 -2.63 -7.67
CA ARG A 59 11.21 -1.98 -7.70
C ARG A 59 11.94 -2.27 -9.01
N TYR A 60 12.80 -1.35 -9.41
CA TYR A 60 13.67 -1.50 -10.57
C TYR A 60 15.11 -1.17 -10.16
N GLY A 61 16.00 -2.16 -10.27
CA GLY A 61 17.33 -2.06 -9.71
C GLY A 61 17.32 -1.85 -8.18
N PRO A 62 18.31 -1.12 -7.64
CA PRO A 62 18.49 -0.98 -6.19
C PRO A 62 17.62 0.12 -5.56
N ALA A 63 17.19 1.12 -6.34
CA ALA A 63 16.63 2.36 -5.78
C ALA A 63 15.38 2.91 -6.48
N ALA A 64 15.01 2.46 -7.68
CA ALA A 64 13.77 2.95 -8.29
C ALA A 64 12.57 2.13 -7.80
N VAL A 65 11.48 2.80 -7.41
CA VAL A 65 10.24 2.19 -6.93
C VAL A 65 9.07 2.82 -7.63
N GLY A 66 8.11 2.01 -8.06
CA GLY A 66 6.79 2.45 -8.52
C GLY A 66 5.71 1.95 -7.58
N LEU A 67 4.80 2.84 -7.16
CA LEU A 67 3.63 2.53 -6.34
C LEU A 67 2.36 3.02 -7.06
N GLN A 68 1.33 2.17 -7.13
CA GLN A 68 0.05 2.53 -7.75
C GLN A 68 -0.87 3.32 -6.79
N PHE A 69 -0.73 3.07 -5.50
CA PHE A 69 -1.57 3.58 -4.42
C PHE A 69 -0.98 4.82 -3.75
N HIS A 70 -1.82 5.50 -2.96
CA HIS A 70 -1.43 6.65 -2.14
C HIS A 70 -1.15 6.23 -0.70
N ALA A 71 0.11 5.86 -0.41
CA ALA A 71 0.54 5.57 0.96
C ALA A 71 0.68 6.84 1.81
N GLU A 72 0.90 7.99 1.18
CA GLU A 72 1.08 9.30 1.80
C GLU A 72 -0.24 9.98 2.20
N ILE A 73 -1.39 9.38 1.84
CA ILE A 73 -2.68 10.06 1.93
C ILE A 73 -2.98 10.48 3.37
N THR A 74 -3.42 11.73 3.52
CA THR A 74 -3.88 12.31 4.79
C THR A 74 -5.40 12.38 4.85
N PHE A 75 -5.95 12.47 6.07
CA PHE A 75 -7.39 12.62 6.27
C PHE A 75 -7.97 13.84 5.55
N ALA A 76 -7.24 14.95 5.55
CA ALA A 76 -7.62 16.18 4.84
C ALA A 76 -7.72 15.96 3.33
N GLN A 77 -6.76 15.23 2.73
CA GLN A 77 -6.81 14.88 1.31
C GLN A 77 -7.97 13.92 1.01
N VAL A 78 -8.20 12.90 1.84
CA VAL A 78 -9.37 12.00 1.70
C VAL A 78 -10.66 12.82 1.68
N HIS A 79 -10.83 13.73 2.64
CA HIS A 79 -12.01 14.59 2.73
C HIS A 79 -12.18 15.48 1.49
N ARG A 80 -11.09 16.11 1.04
CA ARG A 80 -11.08 16.99 -0.13
C ARG A 80 -11.41 16.22 -1.40
N TRP A 81 -10.72 15.12 -1.68
CA TRP A 81 -10.89 14.35 -2.91
C TRP A 81 -12.30 13.78 -3.04
N THR A 82 -12.77 13.11 -1.99
CA THR A 82 -14.14 12.56 -1.96
C THR A 82 -15.23 13.64 -1.95
N GLY A 83 -14.88 14.90 -1.67
CA GLY A 83 -15.82 16.02 -1.61
C GLY A 83 -15.94 16.76 -2.93
N MET A 84 -14.79 17.00 -3.55
CA MET A 84 -14.68 17.71 -4.82
C MET A 84 -14.96 16.80 -6.03
N SER A 85 -14.74 15.49 -5.89
CA SER A 85 -14.87 14.52 -6.98
C SER A 85 -15.96 13.50 -6.74
N ARG A 86 -17.11 13.92 -6.21
CA ARG A 86 -18.24 13.01 -5.89
C ARG A 86 -18.70 12.17 -7.09
N HIS A 87 -18.60 12.72 -8.29
CA HIS A 87 -18.91 12.01 -9.54
C HIS A 87 -18.01 10.79 -9.80
N ARG A 88 -16.80 10.72 -9.20
CA ARG A 88 -15.95 9.53 -9.29
C ARG A 88 -16.41 8.40 -8.38
N LEU A 89 -17.15 8.71 -7.32
CA LEU A 89 -17.60 7.72 -6.33
C LEU A 89 -18.78 6.87 -6.81
N VAL A 90 -19.33 7.17 -7.98
CA VAL A 90 -20.39 6.37 -8.63
C VAL A 90 -19.84 5.44 -9.72
N LEU A 91 -18.54 5.49 -9.99
CA LEU A 91 -17.89 4.63 -10.98
C LEU A 91 -17.78 3.19 -10.47
N LYS A 92 -17.83 2.23 -11.40
CA LYS A 92 -17.70 0.80 -11.09
C LYS A 92 -16.33 0.53 -10.45
N GLY A 93 -16.35 0.04 -9.20
CA GLY A 93 -15.14 -0.23 -8.40
C GLY A 93 -14.81 0.84 -7.35
N ALA A 94 -15.47 2.00 -7.40
CA ALA A 94 -15.32 3.02 -6.37
C ALA A 94 -16.10 2.68 -5.09
N ARG A 95 -15.55 3.08 -3.95
CA ARG A 95 -16.23 2.99 -2.65
C ARG A 95 -17.04 4.26 -2.36
N PRO A 96 -18.15 4.16 -1.61
CA PRO A 96 -18.90 5.33 -1.19
C PRO A 96 -18.11 6.14 -0.15
N ARG A 97 -18.27 7.47 -0.14
CA ARG A 97 -17.49 8.39 0.70
C ARG A 97 -17.34 7.97 2.17
N HIS A 98 -18.40 7.43 2.78
CA HIS A 98 -18.35 7.05 4.20
C HIS A 98 -17.34 5.92 4.46
N GLU A 99 -17.16 5.00 3.52
CA GLU A 99 -16.14 3.94 3.60
C GLU A 99 -14.71 4.49 3.47
N HIS A 100 -14.49 5.57 2.71
CA HIS A 100 -13.19 6.23 2.67
C HIS A 100 -12.82 6.83 4.02
N ILE A 101 -13.77 7.53 4.65
CA ILE A 101 -13.58 8.19 5.94
C ILE A 101 -13.35 7.14 7.03
N HIS A 102 -14.23 6.13 7.10
CA HIS A 102 -14.10 5.05 8.08
C HIS A 102 -12.81 4.25 7.86
N GLY A 103 -12.51 3.88 6.62
CA GLY A 103 -11.29 3.16 6.25
C GLY A 103 -10.02 3.92 6.60
N HIS A 104 -10.03 5.27 6.52
CA HIS A 104 -8.86 6.06 6.91
C HIS A 104 -8.51 5.87 8.39
N PHE A 105 -9.51 5.86 9.29
CA PHE A 105 -9.27 5.65 10.71
C PHE A 105 -8.70 4.25 11.03
N HIS A 106 -9.04 3.23 10.24
CA HIS A 106 -8.56 1.86 10.48
C HIS A 106 -7.22 1.55 9.80
N HIS A 107 -7.02 2.03 8.57
CA HIS A 107 -5.91 1.60 7.74
C HIS A 107 -4.76 2.60 7.69
N ALA A 108 -5.02 3.91 7.79
CA ALA A 108 -3.98 4.92 7.64
C ALA A 108 -2.83 4.77 8.66
N PRO A 109 -3.08 4.50 9.96
CA PRO A 109 -1.97 4.32 10.91
C PRO A 109 -1.01 3.20 10.51
N HIS A 110 -1.53 2.07 10.02
CA HIS A 110 -0.74 0.93 9.57
C HIS A 110 0.00 1.24 8.26
N VAL A 111 -0.64 1.96 7.33
CA VAL A 111 -0.04 2.39 6.07
C VAL A 111 1.07 3.42 6.30
N HIS A 112 0.90 4.36 7.23
CA HIS A 112 1.93 5.34 7.56
C HIS A 112 3.12 4.69 8.27
N ALA A 113 2.89 3.77 9.21
CA ALA A 113 3.97 3.01 9.83
C ALA A 113 4.75 2.16 8.80
N TRP A 114 4.03 1.55 7.84
CA TRP A 114 4.65 0.87 6.71
C TRP A 114 5.47 1.84 5.84
N LEU A 115 4.92 3.02 5.53
CA LEU A 115 5.59 4.01 4.69
C LEU A 115 6.88 4.49 5.33
N ASP A 116 6.87 4.76 6.64
CA ASP A 116 8.07 5.14 7.38
C ASP A 116 9.15 4.06 7.29
N ALA A 117 8.80 2.80 7.58
CA ALA A 117 9.73 1.67 7.47
C ALA A 117 10.25 1.47 6.04
N PHE A 118 9.35 1.55 5.05
CA PHE A 118 9.68 1.40 3.64
C PHE A 118 10.64 2.51 3.18
N LEU A 119 10.38 3.76 3.54
CA LEU A 119 11.22 4.91 3.20
C LEU A 119 12.58 4.83 3.91
N SER A 120 12.64 4.42 5.18
CA SER A 120 13.93 4.20 5.86
C SER A 120 14.79 3.20 5.10
N ARG A 121 14.23 2.03 4.75
CA ARG A 121 14.97 1.03 3.97
C ARG A 121 15.36 1.52 2.59
N TRP A 122 14.49 2.29 1.94
CA TRP A 122 14.77 2.86 0.63
C TRP A 122 15.94 3.83 0.67
N LEU A 123 15.95 4.76 1.62
CA LEU A 123 17.02 5.73 1.80
C LEU A 123 18.34 5.09 2.22
N GLU A 124 18.30 3.95 2.90
CA GLU A 124 19.47 3.16 3.25
C GLU A 124 19.96 2.24 2.12
N GLY A 125 19.25 2.19 0.98
CA GLY A 125 19.62 1.34 -0.16
C GLY A 125 19.44 -0.16 0.12
N ARG A 126 18.45 -0.53 0.96
CA ARG A 126 18.22 -1.91 1.44
C ARG A 126 16.92 -2.54 0.94
N LEU A 127 16.36 -2.07 -0.19
CA LEU A 127 15.12 -2.64 -0.75
C LEU A 127 15.30 -3.99 -1.44
N ASP A 128 16.52 -4.32 -1.89
CA ASP A 128 16.88 -5.62 -2.45
C ASP A 128 17.40 -6.60 -1.39
N GLN A 129 17.54 -6.14 -0.16
CA GLN A 129 17.95 -6.94 0.99
C GLN A 129 16.73 -7.32 1.82
N ALA A 130 16.73 -8.53 2.38
CA ALA A 130 15.67 -8.96 3.28
C ALA A 130 15.66 -8.13 4.58
N GLU A 131 14.49 -7.94 5.18
CA GLU A 131 14.35 -7.43 6.53
C GLU A 131 14.89 -8.47 7.51
N PRO A 132 15.83 -8.09 8.40
CA PRO A 132 16.28 -9.01 9.44
C PRO A 132 15.08 -9.34 10.34
N ALA A 133 14.89 -10.63 10.63
CA ALA A 133 13.84 -11.07 11.54
C ALA A 133 13.96 -10.32 12.87
N SER A 134 12.86 -9.74 13.35
CA SER A 134 12.82 -9.10 14.67
C SER A 134 13.23 -10.12 15.73
N SER A 135 14.36 -9.89 16.41
CA SER A 135 14.74 -10.66 17.58
C SER A 135 13.83 -10.25 18.73
N ALA A 136 12.67 -10.88 18.85
CA ALA A 136 11.86 -10.78 20.05
C ALA A 136 12.64 -11.47 21.19
N SER A 137 13.34 -10.70 22.02
CA SER A 137 13.88 -11.22 23.28
C SER A 137 12.72 -11.44 24.24
N ALA A 138 12.22 -12.68 24.31
CA ALA A 138 11.35 -13.12 25.39
C ALA A 138 12.20 -13.22 26.67
N GLY A 139 12.30 -12.12 27.40
CA GLY A 139 12.77 -12.10 28.79
C GLY A 139 11.61 -11.73 29.69
N VAL A 140 10.77 -12.70 30.04
CA VAL A 140 9.86 -12.55 31.19
C VAL A 140 10.67 -12.88 32.44
N PRO A 141 10.86 -11.96 33.40
CA PRO A 141 11.46 -12.32 34.67
C PRO A 141 10.43 -13.09 35.51
N GLU A 142 10.83 -14.25 36.05
CA GLU A 142 10.05 -14.97 37.06
C GLU A 142 9.86 -14.11 38.32
N PRO A 143 8.66 -14.09 38.92
CA PRO A 143 8.45 -13.44 40.20
C PRO A 143 9.04 -14.29 41.34
N ARG A 144 9.67 -13.61 42.31
CA ARG A 144 10.03 -14.18 43.62
C ARG A 144 8.83 -14.21 44.56
#